data_AF-A0A671DLR9-F1
#
_entry.id   AF-A0A671DLR9-F1
#
_cell.length_a   1.000
_cell.length_b   1.000
_cell.length_c   1.000
_cell.angle_alpha   90.00
_cell.angle_beta   90.00
_cell.angle_gamma   90.00
#
_symmetry.space_group_name_H-M   'P 1'
#
loop_
_entity.id
_entity.type
_entity.pdbx_description
1 polymer ?
#
loop_
_entity_poly.entity_id
_entity_poly.type
_entity_poly.pdbx_seq_one_letter_code
_entity_poly.pdbx_strand_id
1 'polypeptide(L)'
;MTEELDLTAQDSDAGSEEVVLTPAELIEKLEQAWMNEKFAPDLLESKPEIIECVMEQLDHMEENLKRAKKGDLKVSIHRMEMERIRYVLSSYLRCRLMKV
;
A
#
# COMPACT_ATOMS: atom_id res chain seq x y z
N MET A 1 -11.65 -2.41 50.63
CA MET A 1 -10.40 -1.64 50.53
C MET A 1 -9.51 -2.45 49.61
N THR A 2 -9.66 -2.22 48.32
CA THR A 2 -8.82 -1.31 47.50
C THR A 2 -7.46 -1.94 47.23
N GLU A 3 -7.29 -2.26 45.94
CA GLU A 3 -6.09 -2.42 45.12
C GLU A 3 -4.76 -2.01 45.78
N GLU A 4 -3.69 -2.77 45.52
CA GLU A 4 -2.52 -2.30 44.76
C GLU A 4 -1.78 -3.52 44.17
N LEU A 5 -1.89 -3.69 42.85
CA LEU A 5 -1.00 -4.53 42.05
C LEU A 5 0.17 -3.63 41.66
N ASP A 6 1.31 -3.83 42.32
CA ASP A 6 2.54 -3.11 42.02
C ASP A 6 3.11 -3.58 40.67
N LEU A 7 3.30 -2.59 39.81
CA LEU A 7 3.78 -2.64 38.44
C LEU A 7 5.29 -2.74 38.46
N THR A 8 5.89 -3.84 38.02
CA THR A 8 7.22 -3.76 37.38
C THR A 8 7.51 -4.97 36.51
N ALA A 9 8.11 -4.65 35.36
CA ALA A 9 8.71 -5.54 34.36
C ALA A 9 7.74 -6.33 33.49
N GLN A 10 7.29 -5.71 32.40
CA GLN A 10 7.28 -6.40 31.11
C GLN A 10 7.77 -5.45 30.03
N ASP A 11 8.74 -5.97 29.29
CA ASP A 11 9.63 -5.27 28.38
C ASP A 11 8.89 -4.36 27.39
N SER A 12 9.42 -3.15 27.23
CA SER A 12 9.21 -2.32 26.06
C SER A 12 9.85 -2.98 24.85
N ASP A 13 9.24 -4.05 24.35
CA ASP A 13 9.42 -4.47 22.97
C ASP A 13 8.50 -3.58 22.14
N ALA A 14 9.04 -2.42 21.74
CA ALA A 14 8.48 -1.63 20.66
C ALA A 14 8.67 -2.42 19.36
N GLY A 15 7.98 -3.54 19.25
CA GLY A 15 7.74 -4.22 18.01
C GLY A 15 7.09 -3.19 17.10
N SER A 16 7.79 -2.84 16.02
CA SER A 16 7.13 -2.40 14.81
C SER A 16 6.08 -3.46 14.52
N GLU A 17 4.85 -3.23 14.99
CA GLU A 17 3.72 -4.11 14.74
C GLU A 17 3.59 -4.13 13.22
N GLU A 18 4.11 -5.20 12.61
CA GLU A 18 4.11 -5.38 11.16
C GLU A 18 2.63 -5.49 10.78
N VAL A 19 2.04 -4.35 10.42
CA VAL A 19 0.62 -4.28 10.11
C VAL A 19 0.43 -5.05 8.81
N VAL A 20 0.02 -6.31 8.96
CA VAL A 20 -0.34 -7.16 7.83
C VAL A 20 -1.61 -6.58 7.21
N LEU A 21 -1.45 -5.91 6.08
CA LEU A 21 -2.55 -5.37 5.30
C LEU A 21 -3.03 -6.40 4.29
N THR A 22 -4.33 -6.48 4.08
CA THR A 22 -4.88 -7.15 2.91
C THR A 22 -4.56 -6.34 1.63
N PRO A 23 -4.52 -6.98 0.44
CA PRO A 23 -4.28 -6.24 -0.80
C PRO A 23 -5.28 -5.10 -1.04
N ALA A 24 -6.54 -5.26 -0.63
CA ALA A 24 -7.56 -4.21 -0.78
C ALA A 24 -7.25 -2.99 0.11
N GLU A 25 -6.88 -3.23 1.37
CA GLU A 25 -6.47 -2.15 2.29
C GLU A 25 -5.19 -1.45 1.81
N LEU A 26 -4.26 -2.19 1.23
CA LEU A 26 -3.05 -1.61 0.63
C LEU A 26 -3.40 -0.64 -0.51
N ILE A 27 -4.33 -1.00 -1.40
CA ILE A 27 -4.80 -0.10 -2.46
C ILE A 27 -5.53 1.11 -1.89
N GLU A 28 -6.37 0.94 -0.87
CA GLU A 28 -7.05 2.07 -0.20
C GLU A 28 -6.02 3.05 0.40
N LYS A 29 -4.97 2.54 1.04
CA LYS A 29 -3.88 3.35 1.60
C LYS A 29 -3.11 4.10 0.51
N LEU A 30 -2.87 3.47 -0.64
CA LEU A 30 -2.27 4.12 -1.80
C LEU A 30 -3.17 5.23 -2.35
N GLU A 31 -4.46 4.97 -2.53
CA GLU A 31 -5.43 5.97 -3.02
C GLU A 31 -5.53 7.16 -2.06
N GLN A 32 -5.55 6.91 -0.75
CA GLN A 32 -5.55 7.94 0.28
C GLN A 32 -4.27 8.78 0.20
N ALA A 33 -3.10 8.15 0.11
CA ALA A 33 -1.82 8.85 -0.03
C ALA A 33 -1.78 9.70 -1.31
N TRP A 34 -2.27 9.14 -2.42
CA TRP A 34 -2.36 9.82 -3.71
C TRP A 34 -3.24 11.07 -3.65
N MET A 35 -4.44 10.95 -3.07
CA MET A 35 -5.37 12.07 -2.94
C MET A 35 -4.80 13.15 -2.03
N ASN A 36 -4.26 12.78 -0.88
CA ASN A 36 -3.63 13.73 0.04
C ASN A 36 -2.49 14.49 -0.65
N GLU A 37 -1.63 13.78 -1.37
CA GLU A 37 -0.53 14.40 -2.10
C GLU A 37 -1.03 15.37 -3.18
N LYS A 38 -2.07 15.00 -3.92
CA LYS A 38 -2.62 15.83 -5.00
C LYS A 38 -3.21 17.15 -4.51
N PHE A 39 -3.76 17.18 -3.30
CA PHE A 39 -4.44 18.36 -2.74
C PHE A 39 -3.61 19.13 -1.72
N ALA A 40 -2.47 18.59 -1.26
CA ALA A 40 -1.55 19.33 -0.42
C ALA A 40 -0.74 20.34 -1.25
N PRO A 41 -0.60 21.61 -0.78
CA PRO A 41 0.24 22.60 -1.46
C PRO A 41 1.73 22.23 -1.39
N ASP A 42 2.14 21.61 -0.29
CA ASP A 42 3.52 21.21 -0.02
C ASP A 42 3.71 19.69 -0.19
N LEU A 43 4.96 19.25 -0.30
CA LEU A 43 5.33 17.84 -0.37
C LEU A 43 5.05 17.15 0.97
N LEU A 44 4.27 16.07 0.94
CA LEU A 44 3.97 15.30 2.15
C LEU A 44 5.07 14.28 2.50
N GLU A 45 4.97 13.69 3.69
CA GLU A 45 5.82 12.58 4.11
C GLU A 45 5.78 11.43 3.09
N SER A 46 6.95 10.86 2.80
CA SER A 46 7.04 9.73 1.89
C SER A 46 6.46 8.49 2.55
N LYS A 47 5.82 7.62 1.75
CA LYS A 47 5.28 6.34 2.22
C LYS A 47 5.93 5.18 1.46
N PRO A 48 7.25 4.96 1.62
CA PRO A 48 7.99 3.99 0.82
C PRO A 48 7.46 2.56 0.99
N GLU A 49 6.98 2.19 2.19
CA GLU A 49 6.47 0.86 2.49
C GLU A 49 5.22 0.52 1.65
N ILE A 50 4.32 1.51 1.46
CA ILE A 50 3.14 1.35 0.61
C ILE A 50 3.57 1.22 -0.86
N ILE A 51 4.53 2.03 -1.31
CA ILE A 51 5.02 1.99 -2.70
C ILE A 51 5.64 0.63 -3.00
N GLU A 52 6.56 0.17 -2.15
CA GLU A 52 7.28 -1.09 -2.31
C GLU A 52 6.31 -2.27 -2.32
N CYS A 53 5.38 -2.31 -1.35
CA CYS A 53 4.40 -3.39 -1.27
C CYS A 53 3.47 -3.40 -2.50
N VAL A 54 3.00 -2.24 -2.99
CA VAL A 54 2.17 -2.19 -4.21
C VAL A 54 2.96 -2.66 -5.44
N MET A 55 4.23 -2.26 -5.56
CA MET A 55 5.08 -2.71 -6.67
C MET A 55 5.24 -4.23 -6.65
N GLU A 56 5.54 -4.80 -5.48
CA GLU A 56 5.65 -6.24 -5.33
C GLU A 56 4.33 -6.96 -5.68
N GLN A 57 3.18 -6.47 -5.18
CA GLN A 57 1.88 -7.06 -5.51
C GLN A 57 1.56 -6.98 -7.02
N LEU A 58 1.92 -5.88 -7.70
CA LEU A 58 1.76 -5.76 -9.15
C LEU A 58 2.62 -6.78 -9.92
N ASP A 59 3.85 -7.02 -9.48
CA ASP A 59 4.75 -8.00 -10.09
C ASP A 59 4.21 -9.43 -9.91
N HIS A 60 3.77 -9.79 -8.70
CA HIS A 60 3.12 -11.07 -8.43
C HIS A 60 1.87 -11.27 -9.30
N MET A 61 1.04 -10.24 -9.46
CA MET A 61 -0.13 -10.30 -10.34
C MET A 61 0.28 -10.50 -11.80
N GLU A 62 1.31 -9.82 -12.31
CA GLU A 62 1.78 -9.99 -13.69
C GLU A 62 2.27 -11.42 -13.94
N GLU A 63 3.04 -12.00 -13.01
CA GLU A 63 3.51 -13.38 -13.10
C GLU A 63 2.36 -14.40 -13.08
N ASN A 64 1.31 -14.14 -12.29
CA ASN A 64 0.12 -14.98 -12.26
C ASN A 64 -0.62 -14.92 -13.60
N LEU A 65 -0.74 -13.73 -14.21
CA LEU A 65 -1.40 -13.58 -15.51
C LEU A 65 -0.59 -14.15 -16.67
N LYS A 66 0.74 -14.16 -16.60
CA LYS A 66 1.60 -14.84 -17.58
C LYS A 66 1.35 -16.35 -17.62
N ARG A 67 1.01 -16.94 -16.47
CA ARG A 67 0.70 -18.36 -16.30
C ARG A 67 -0.77 -18.70 -16.61
N ALA A 68 -1.63 -17.70 -16.73
CA ALA A 68 -3.06 -17.89 -16.93
C ALA A 68 -3.41 -18.28 -18.38
N LYS A 69 -4.52 -19.02 -18.55
CA LYS A 69 -5.00 -19.46 -19.86
C LYS A 69 -5.45 -18.26 -20.71
N LYS A 70 -4.95 -18.18 -21.94
CA LYS A 70 -5.32 -17.13 -22.90
C LYS A 70 -6.81 -17.20 -23.27
N GLY A 71 -7.45 -16.05 -23.43
CA GLY A 71 -8.86 -15.92 -23.83
C GLY A 71 -9.89 -15.95 -22.70
N ASP A 72 -9.45 -16.07 -21.44
CA ASP A 72 -10.33 -15.97 -20.28
C ASP A 72 -10.64 -14.50 -19.95
N LEU A 73 -11.93 -14.16 -19.85
CA LEU A 73 -12.40 -12.83 -19.44
C LEU A 73 -11.82 -12.41 -18.08
N LYS A 74 -11.62 -13.36 -17.17
CA LYS A 74 -11.02 -13.10 -15.85
C LYS A 74 -9.61 -12.53 -15.98
N VAL A 75 -8.83 -12.99 -16.95
CA VAL A 75 -7.49 -12.47 -17.23
C VAL A 75 -7.58 -11.01 -17.70
N SER A 76 -8.52 -10.70 -18.58
CA SER A 76 -8.73 -9.32 -19.05
C SER A 76 -9.12 -8.39 -17.90
N ILE A 77 -10.01 -8.83 -17.01
CA ILE A 77 -10.42 -8.04 -15.82
C ILE A 77 -9.22 -7.77 -14.90
N HIS A 78 -8.40 -8.78 -14.60
CA HIS A 78 -7.21 -8.57 -13.78
C HIS A 78 -6.19 -7.65 -14.45
N ARG A 79 -6.00 -7.73 -15.78
CA ARG A 79 -5.14 -6.77 -16.52
C ARG A 79 -5.64 -5.35 -16.38
N MET A 80 -6.95 -5.13 -16.56
CA MET A 80 -7.56 -3.81 -16.40
C MET A 80 -7.33 -3.26 -14.99
N GLU A 81 -7.49 -4.10 -13.96
CA GLU A 81 -7.28 -3.66 -12.58
C GLU A 81 -5.81 -3.31 -12.29
N MET A 82 -4.86 -4.11 -12.79
CA MET A 82 -3.44 -3.78 -12.68
C MET A 82 -3.08 -2.46 -13.34
N GLU A 83 -3.70 -2.14 -14.48
CA GLU A 83 -3.51 -0.85 -15.15
C GLU A 83 -4.04 0.31 -14.31
N ARG A 84 -5.20 0.15 -13.65
CA ARG A 84 -5.75 1.15 -12.73
C ARG A 84 -4.81 1.40 -11.55
N ILE A 85 -4.34 0.34 -10.90
CA ILE A 85 -3.41 0.46 -9.76
C ILE A 85 -2.09 1.11 -10.21
N ARG A 86 -1.52 0.67 -11.34
CA ARG A 86 -0.29 1.25 -11.90
C ARG A 86 -0.45 2.74 -12.23
N TYR A 87 -1.62 3.14 -12.75
CA TYR A 87 -1.94 4.54 -12.98
C TYR A 87 -1.93 5.36 -11.69
N VAL A 88 -2.60 4.88 -10.63
CA VAL A 88 -2.65 5.57 -9.33
C VAL A 88 -1.24 5.73 -8.75
N LEU A 89 -0.46 4.65 -8.69
CA LEU A 89 0.92 4.69 -8.21
C LEU A 89 1.78 5.67 -9.01
N SER A 90 1.73 5.59 -10.33
CA SER A 90 2.47 6.49 -11.22
C SER A 90 2.05 7.95 -11.04
N SER A 91 0.76 8.19 -10.82
CA SER A 91 0.20 9.53 -10.60
C SER A 91 0.66 10.11 -9.27
N TYR A 92 0.66 9.31 -8.20
CA TYR A 92 1.20 9.70 -6.89
C TYR A 92 2.68 10.10 -6.98
N LEU A 93 3.52 9.25 -7.57
CA LEU A 93 4.94 9.53 -7.72
C LEU A 93 5.19 10.77 -8.59
N ARG A 94 4.45 10.95 -9.68
CA ARG A 94 4.51 12.17 -10.51
C ARG A 94 4.10 13.42 -9.73
N CYS A 95 3.01 13.37 -8.94
CA CYS A 95 2.60 14.48 -8.09
C CYS A 95 3.70 14.90 -7.11
N ARG A 96 4.41 13.93 -6.50
CA ARG A 96 5.55 14.21 -5.61
C ARG A 96 6.71 14.84 -6.37
N LEU A 97 7.11 14.27 -7.51
CA LEU A 97 8.21 14.79 -8.32
C LEU A 97 7.99 16.23 -8.80
N MET A 98 6.73 16.63 -9.04
CA MET A 98 6.41 18.01 -9.44
C MET A 98 6.53 19.02 -8.29
N LYS A 99 6.62 18.57 -7.03
CA LYS A 99 6.79 19.41 -5.83
C LYS A 99 8.24 19.46 -5.31
N VAL A 100 9.14 18.66 -5.90
CA VAL A 100 10.59 18.65 -5.60
C VAL A 100 11.30 19.58 -6.58
#